data_AF-A0A968UXX5-F1
#
_entry.id   AF-A0A968UXX5-F1
#
_cell.length_a   1.000
_cell.length_b   1.000
_cell.length_c   1.000
_cell.angle_alpha   90.00
_cell.angle_beta   90.00
_cell.angle_gamma   90.00
#
_symmetry.space_group_name_H-M   'P 1'
#
loop_
_entity.id
_entity.type
_entity.pdbx_description
1 polymer ?
#
loop_
_entity_poly.entity_id
_entity_poly.type
_entity_poly.pdbx_seq_one_letter_code
_entity_poly.pdbx_strand_id
1 'polypeptide(L)'
;MIEIGKSDNTEVQIEQVITARGRTMKEAEEASQMIDFSLDNKQQTFYLPNYYSLNKGEKFRAQALTIKVLIPESTYLKIDNTLQTTLRVIQLSNGEWLSLREEHLLQMRADGLACLDCEENSDNQSTLSEVTEQ
;
A
#
# COMPACT_ATOMS: atom_id res chain seq x y z
N MET A 1 -7.71 -0.66 0.26
CA MET A 1 -6.51 0.21 0.30
C MET A 1 -5.31 -0.66 0.66
N ILE A 2 -4.12 -0.34 0.17
CA ILE A 2 -2.88 -1.03 0.55
C ILE A 2 -1.99 -0.03 1.27
N GLU A 3 -1.43 -0.43 2.41
CA GLU A 3 -0.47 0.33 3.20
C GLU A 3 0.78 -0.52 3.37
N ILE A 4 1.96 0.09 3.21
CA ILE A 4 3.25 -0.58 3.43
C ILE A 4 3.93 0.13 4.58
N GLY A 5 4.39 -0.63 5.57
CA GLY A 5 5.00 -0.09 6.77
C GLY A 5 6.13 -0.96 7.30
N LYS A 6 6.92 -0.40 8.21
CA LYS A 6 7.96 -1.13 8.92
C LYS A 6 7.33 -2.11 9.91
N SER A 7 7.87 -3.31 9.99
CA SER A 7 7.54 -4.30 11.02
C SER A 7 8.56 -4.22 12.16
N ASP A 8 8.10 -4.51 13.37
CA ASP A 8 8.97 -4.77 14.51
C ASP A 8 9.32 -6.26 14.64
N ASN A 9 8.74 -7.10 13.78
CA ASN A 9 9.02 -8.54 13.69
C ASN A 9 10.10 -8.84 12.64
N THR A 10 10.66 -10.05 12.69
CA THR A 10 11.71 -10.52 11.76
C THR A 10 11.17 -11.07 10.45
N GLU A 11 9.86 -11.28 10.35
CA GLU A 11 9.19 -11.83 9.17
C GLU A 11 8.24 -10.79 8.57
N VAL A 12 8.01 -10.89 7.25
CA VAL A 12 7.00 -10.08 6.58
C VAL A 12 5.63 -10.52 7.05
N GLN A 13 4.80 -9.56 7.47
CA GLN A 13 3.44 -9.81 7.92
C GLN A 13 2.45 -9.08 7.02
N ILE A 14 1.32 -9.73 6.80
CA ILE A 14 0.20 -9.12 6.09
C ILE A 14 -0.99 -9.13 7.03
N GLU A 15 -1.47 -7.93 7.36
CA GLU A 15 -2.65 -7.75 8.19
C GLU A 15 -3.82 -7.27 7.34
N GLN A 16 -5.00 -7.77 7.68
CA GLN A 16 -6.26 -7.36 7.07
C GLN A 16 -7.06 -6.54 8.07
N VAL A 17 -7.32 -5.29 7.72
CA VAL A 17 -8.18 -4.40 8.51
C VAL A 17 -9.49 -4.25 7.76
N ILE A 18 -10.51 -4.94 8.25
CA ILE A 18 -11.86 -4.86 7.70
C ILE A 18 -12.69 -3.90 8.54
N THR A 19 -13.34 -2.96 7.87
CA THR A 19 -14.30 -2.05 8.48
C THR A 19 -15.66 -2.22 7.81
N ALA A 20 -16.72 -2.13 8.58
CA ALA A 20 -18.10 -2.20 8.10
C ALA A 20 -19.00 -1.31 8.95
N ARG A 21 -20.15 -0.89 8.40
CA ARG A 21 -21.15 -0.11 9.13
C ARG A 21 -22.36 -0.99 9.48
N GLY A 22 -22.83 -0.89 10.72
CA GLY A 22 -24.06 -1.49 11.21
C GLY A 22 -24.91 -0.47 11.95
N ARG A 23 -26.19 -0.77 12.18
CA ARG A 23 -27.01 0.05 13.10
C ARG A 23 -26.62 -0.19 14.55
N THR A 24 -26.01 -1.34 14.83
CA THR A 24 -25.42 -1.70 16.12
C THR A 24 -23.97 -2.15 15.91
N MET A 25 -23.18 -2.15 16.99
CA MET A 25 -21.81 -2.66 16.95
C MET A 25 -21.76 -4.14 16.52
N LYS A 26 -22.73 -4.94 17.01
CA LYS A 26 -22.86 -6.35 16.63
C LYS A 26 -23.13 -6.52 15.13
N GLU A 27 -24.04 -5.73 14.57
CA GLU A 27 -24.31 -5.76 13.11
C GLU A 27 -23.08 -5.35 12.29
N ALA A 28 -22.27 -4.39 12.78
CA ALA A 28 -21.05 -3.96 12.10
C ALA A 28 -19.98 -5.07 12.13
N GLU A 29 -19.86 -5.80 13.24
CA GLU A 29 -18.96 -6.93 13.39
C GLU A 29 -19.39 -8.13 12.53
N GLU A 30 -20.69 -8.47 12.52
CA GLU A 30 -21.21 -9.51 11.64
C GLU A 30 -20.95 -9.16 10.17
N ALA A 31 -21.13 -7.89 9.77
CA ALA A 31 -20.89 -7.44 8.41
C ALA A 31 -19.40 -7.38 8.01
N SER A 32 -18.47 -7.20 8.96
CA SER A 32 -17.03 -7.21 8.68
C SER A 32 -16.49 -8.63 8.49
N GLN A 33 -17.04 -9.60 9.22
CA GLN A 33 -16.68 -11.02 9.10
C GLN A 33 -17.12 -11.66 7.77
N MET A 34 -17.97 -10.98 7.00
CA MET A 34 -18.50 -11.48 5.73
C MET A 34 -17.59 -11.21 4.51
N ILE A 35 -16.46 -10.53 4.68
CA ILE A 35 -15.47 -10.37 3.61
C ILE A 35 -14.63 -11.63 3.51
N ASP A 36 -14.71 -12.33 2.38
CA ASP A 36 -13.78 -13.42 2.05
C ASP A 36 -12.56 -12.85 1.34
N PHE A 37 -11.40 -12.93 2.00
CA PHE A 37 -10.12 -12.52 1.46
C PHE A 37 -9.05 -13.54 1.85
N SER A 38 -8.57 -14.26 0.86
CA SER A 38 -7.51 -15.27 1.01
C SER A 38 -6.20 -14.71 0.45
N LEU A 39 -5.13 -14.81 1.23
CA LEU A 39 -3.77 -14.51 0.80
C LEU A 39 -3.13 -15.79 0.27
N ASP A 40 -2.74 -15.80 -1.01
CA ASP A 40 -1.90 -16.86 -1.57
C ASP A 40 -0.44 -16.44 -1.41
N ASN A 41 0.30 -17.18 -0.58
CA ASN A 41 1.73 -17.00 -0.38
C ASN A 41 2.49 -18.11 -1.13
N LYS A 42 3.16 -17.74 -2.23
CA LYS A 42 4.07 -18.66 -2.93
C LYS A 42 5.49 -18.20 -2.72
N GLN A 43 6.19 -18.92 -1.83
CA GLN A 43 7.60 -18.73 -1.50
C GLN A 43 7.91 -17.32 -0.96
N GLN A 44 8.22 -16.37 -1.84
CA GLN A 44 8.63 -14.99 -1.54
C GLN A 44 7.74 -13.96 -2.27
N THR A 45 6.69 -14.41 -2.96
CA THR A 45 5.73 -13.56 -3.65
C THR A 45 4.39 -13.62 -2.94
N PHE A 46 3.89 -12.45 -2.56
CA PHE A 46 2.56 -12.29 -1.98
C PHE A 46 1.59 -11.77 -3.04
N TYR A 47 0.52 -12.51 -3.29
CA TYR A 47 -0.50 -12.10 -4.23
C TYR A 47 -1.62 -11.40 -3.47
N LEU A 48 -1.82 -10.11 -3.78
CA LEU A 48 -2.90 -9.30 -3.23
C LEU A 48 -4.05 -9.26 -4.23
N PRO A 49 -5.21 -9.87 -3.93
CA PRO A 49 -6.35 -9.78 -4.83
C PRO A 49 -6.83 -8.34 -4.92
N ASN A 50 -7.15 -7.91 -6.13
CA ASN A 50 -7.63 -6.56 -6.45
C ASN A 50 -9.15 -6.40 -6.25
N TYR A 51 -9.83 -7.45 -5.80
CA TYR A 51 -11.23 -7.45 -5.44
C TYR A 51 -11.46 -8.29 -4.18
N TYR A 52 -12.56 -8.01 -3.49
CA TYR A 52 -13.12 -8.88 -2.46
C TYR A 52 -14.60 -9.06 -2.77
N SER A 53 -15.12 -10.25 -2.48
CA SER A 53 -16.51 -10.58 -2.74
C SER A 53 -17.33 -10.51 -1.46
N LEU A 54 -18.61 -10.15 -1.59
CA LEU A 54 -19.59 -10.32 -0.53
C LEU A 54 -20.35 -11.62 -0.75
N ASN A 55 -20.73 -12.28 0.34
CA ASN A 55 -21.58 -13.47 0.28
C ASN A 55 -22.90 -13.18 -0.42
N LYS A 56 -23.40 -14.16 -1.18
CA LYS A 56 -24.61 -14.01 -2.00
C LYS A 56 -25.82 -13.74 -1.11
N GLY A 57 -26.49 -12.60 -1.34
CA GLY A 57 -27.67 -12.16 -0.57
C GLY A 57 -27.38 -11.02 0.41
N GLU A 58 -26.10 -10.69 0.62
CA GLU A 58 -25.69 -9.63 1.55
C GLU A 58 -25.77 -8.24 0.93
N LYS A 59 -26.15 -7.25 1.76
CA LYS A 59 -26.16 -5.85 1.36
C LYS A 59 -24.78 -5.24 1.54
N PHE A 60 -24.32 -4.48 0.55
CA PHE A 60 -23.14 -3.64 0.68
C PHE A 60 -23.39 -2.57 1.76
N ARG A 61 -22.65 -2.62 2.88
CA ARG A 61 -22.84 -1.73 4.05
C ARG A 61 -21.64 -0.81 4.26
N ALA A 62 -21.14 -0.25 3.17
CA ALA A 62 -19.90 0.54 3.17
C ALA A 62 -18.75 -0.25 3.83
N GLN A 63 -18.66 -1.54 3.53
CA GLN A 63 -17.52 -2.34 3.93
C GLN A 63 -16.26 -1.83 3.21
N ALA A 64 -15.13 -1.79 3.91
CA ALA A 64 -13.84 -1.48 3.32
C ALA A 64 -12.76 -2.40 3.89
N LEU A 65 -11.89 -2.86 3.00
CA LEU A 65 -10.71 -3.66 3.33
C LEU A 65 -9.45 -2.80 3.13
N THR A 66 -8.64 -2.75 4.18
CA THR A 66 -7.27 -2.23 4.14
C THR A 66 -6.31 -3.38 4.38
N ILE A 67 -5.35 -3.55 3.47
CA ILE A 67 -4.29 -4.53 3.58
C ILE A 67 -3.05 -3.78 4.06
N LYS A 68 -2.49 -4.19 5.18
CA LYS A 68 -1.22 -3.66 5.68
C LYS A 68 -0.12 -4.68 5.44
N VAL A 69 0.92 -4.28 4.72
CA VAL A 69 2.11 -5.08 4.49
C VAL A 69 3.21 -4.55 5.40
N LEU A 70 3.52 -5.29 6.46
CA LEU A 70 4.52 -4.93 7.45
C LEU A 70 5.83 -5.66 7.12
N ILE A 71 6.88 -4.88 6.88
CA ILE A 71 8.15 -5.38 6.34
C ILE A 71 9.27 -5.18 7.36
N PRO A 72 10.05 -6.22 7.71
CA PRO A 72 11.20 -6.08 8.58
C PRO A 72 12.26 -5.16 7.99
N GLU A 73 13.03 -4.52 8.86
CA GLU A 73 14.24 -3.79 8.45
C GLU A 73 15.21 -4.70 7.67
N SER A 74 15.97 -4.11 6.75
CA SER A 74 16.91 -4.78 5.85
C SER A 74 16.28 -5.75 4.83
N THR A 75 14.94 -5.79 4.73
CA THR A 75 14.26 -6.58 3.70
C THR A 75 14.23 -5.84 2.37
N TYR A 76 14.50 -6.56 1.29
CA TYR A 76 14.37 -6.06 -0.09
C TYR A 76 13.06 -6.52 -0.70
N LEU A 77 12.40 -5.63 -1.44
CA LEU A 77 11.15 -5.95 -2.13
C LEU A 77 11.08 -5.27 -3.49
N LYS A 78 10.25 -5.84 -4.36
CA LYS A 78 9.76 -5.21 -5.58
C LYS A 78 8.25 -5.22 -5.52
N ILE A 79 7.64 -4.11 -5.94
CA ILE A 79 6.20 -3.99 -6.04
C ILE A 79 5.85 -4.11 -7.52
N ASP A 80 5.04 -5.11 -7.85
CA ASP A 80 4.57 -5.35 -9.21
C ASP A 80 3.69 -4.17 -9.67
N ASN A 81 3.96 -3.66 -10.88
CA ASN A 81 3.27 -2.48 -11.41
C ASN A 81 1.77 -2.72 -11.67
N THR A 82 1.31 -3.97 -11.69
CA THR A 82 -0.11 -4.32 -11.76
C THR A 82 -0.90 -3.79 -10.56
N LEU A 83 -0.25 -3.52 -9.43
CA LEU A 83 -0.87 -2.92 -8.24
C LEU A 83 -1.15 -1.41 -8.40
N GLN A 84 -0.71 -0.75 -9.47
CA GLN A 84 -0.88 0.69 -9.68
C GLN A 84 -2.35 1.18 -9.56
N THR A 85 -3.32 0.31 -9.84
CA THR A 85 -4.75 0.65 -9.75
C THR A 85 -5.22 0.80 -8.30
N THR A 86 -4.56 0.12 -7.36
CA THR A 86 -4.92 0.08 -5.94
C THR A 86 -3.94 0.85 -5.06
N LEU A 87 -2.66 0.88 -5.46
CA LEU A 87 -1.58 1.62 -4.81
C LEU A 87 -0.85 2.43 -5.91
N ARG A 88 -1.09 3.73 -6.00
CA ARG A 88 -0.51 4.56 -7.09
C ARG A 88 0.88 5.07 -6.77
N VAL A 89 1.06 5.46 -5.52
CA VAL A 89 2.29 6.10 -5.01
C VAL A 89 2.62 5.51 -3.65
N ILE A 90 3.91 5.47 -3.34
CA ILE A 90 4.41 5.14 -2.01
C ILE A 90 5.30 6.28 -1.53
N GLN A 91 5.28 6.54 -0.22
CA GLN A 91 6.18 7.52 0.37
C GLN A 91 7.49 6.84 0.72
N LEU A 92 8.59 7.44 0.29
CA LEU A 92 9.95 7.01 0.61
C LEU A 92 10.44 7.70 1.89
N SER A 93 11.50 7.15 2.50
CA SER A 93 12.08 7.68 3.74
C SER A 93 12.70 9.07 3.58
N ASN A 94 13.12 9.43 2.36
CA ASN A 94 13.56 10.78 2.02
C ASN A 94 12.40 11.79 1.83
N GLY A 95 11.15 11.36 2.03
CA GLY A 95 9.95 12.19 1.90
C GLY A 95 9.38 12.29 0.48
N GLU A 96 10.06 11.71 -0.52
CA GLU A 96 9.58 11.69 -1.89
C GLU A 96 8.45 10.68 -2.10
N TRP A 97 7.69 10.88 -3.17
CA TRP A 97 6.62 9.97 -3.59
C TRP A 97 7.06 9.21 -4.83
N LEU A 98 7.24 7.89 -4.70
CA LEU A 98 7.55 7.02 -5.82
C LEU A 98 6.27 6.56 -6.51
N SER A 99 6.18 6.74 -7.82
CA SER A 99 5.08 6.22 -8.63
C SER A 99 5.30 4.76 -9.00
N LEU A 100 4.27 3.93 -8.85
CA LEU A 100 4.33 2.50 -9.21
C LEU A 100 4.00 2.23 -10.69
N ARG A 101 4.35 3.16 -11.59
CA ARG A 101 4.27 2.93 -13.05
C ARG A 101 5.33 1.93 -13.51
N GLU A 102 6.47 1.96 -12.84
CA GLU A 102 7.62 1.10 -13.08
C GLU A 102 7.97 0.36 -11.79
N GLU A 103 8.59 -0.82 -11.94
CA GLU A 103 9.00 -1.65 -10.81
C GLU A 103 10.39 -1.23 -10.36
N HIS A 104 10.51 -0.86 -9.08
CA HIS A 104 11.77 -0.46 -8.47
C HIS A 104 12.20 -1.44 -7.38
N LEU A 105 13.50 -1.58 -7.19
CA LEU A 105 14.06 -2.29 -6.05
C LEU A 105 14.03 -1.38 -4.82
N LEU A 106 13.25 -1.80 -3.82
CA LEU A 106 13.11 -1.07 -2.56
C LEU A 106 13.76 -1.86 -1.42
N GLN A 107 14.22 -1.12 -0.41
CA GLN A 107 14.69 -1.68 0.85
C GLN A 107 13.96 -1.01 2.01
N MET A 108 13.44 -1.81 2.94
CA MET A 108 12.95 -1.28 4.21
C MET A 108 14.16 -0.95 5.12
N ARG A 109 14.32 0.32 5.44
CA ARG A 109 15.31 0.84 6.38
C ARG A 109 14.62 1.28 7.68
N ALA A 110 15.41 1.64 8.69
CA ALA A 110 14.88 2.09 9.98
C ALA A 110 13.99 3.35 9.85
N ASP A 111 14.28 4.22 8.87
CA ASP A 111 13.57 5.46 8.57
C ASP A 111 12.44 5.31 7.53
N GLY A 112 12.25 4.12 6.97
CA GLY A 112 11.19 3.83 5.99
C GLY A 112 11.69 3.15 4.72
N LEU A 113 10.91 3.23 3.64
CA LEU A 113 11.27 2.64 2.36
C LEU A 113 12.28 3.50 1.61
N ALA A 114 13.40 2.91 1.23
CA ALA A 114 14.38 3.53 0.35
C ALA A 114 14.34 2.86 -1.02
N CYS A 115 14.32 3.67 -2.08
CA CYS A 115 14.52 3.17 -3.43
C CYS A 115 16.00 3.02 -3.74
N LEU A 116 16.40 1.92 -4.38
CA LEU A 116 17.80 1.61 -4.69
C LEU A 116 18.18 1.85 -6.14
N ASP A 117 17.20 1.90 -7.04
CA ASP A 117 17.37 2.03 -8.49
C ASP A 117 16.47 3.10 -9.12
N CYS A 118 15.93 4.00 -8.29
CA CYS A 118 15.23 5.18 -8.80
C CYS A 118 16.27 6.12 -9.41
N GLU A 119 16.13 6.44 -10.70
CA GLU A 119 16.87 7.54 -11.28
C GLU A 119 16.45 8.84 -10.57
N GLU A 120 17.42 9.65 -10.15
CA GLU A 120 17.14 10.98 -9.62
C GLU A 120 16.54 11.81 -10.76
N ASN A 121 15.21 11.87 -10.82
CA ASN A 121 14.51 12.78 -11.71
C ASN A 121 14.82 14.20 -11.22
N SER A 122 15.85 14.80 -11.83
CA SER A 122 16.20 16.20 -11.68
C SER A 122 15.23 17.07 -12.48
N ASP A 123 13.93 17.00 -12.12
CA ASP A 123 12.95 18.00 -12.56
C ASP A 123 13.07 19.24 -11.66
N ASN A 124 14.13 20.01 -11.91
CA ASN A 124 14.26 21.38 -11.43
C ASN A 124 14.66 22.27 -12.62
N GLN A 125 13.67 22.85 -13.31
CA GLN A 125 13.61 24.28 -13.67
C GLN A 125 12.53 24.58 -14.73
N SER A 126 11.50 25.33 -14.32
CA SER A 126 10.83 26.42 -15.07
C SER A 126 9.64 26.92 -14.25
N THR A 127 9.49 28.16 -13.82
CA THR A 127 10.22 29.43 -14.03
C THR A 127 9.81 30.36 -12.89
N LEU A 128 10.75 30.80 -12.05
CA LEU A 128 10.65 32.09 -11.35
C LEU A 128 11.26 33.11 -12.31
N SER A 129 10.44 33.79 -13.10
CA SER A 129 10.86 35.03 -13.74
C SER A 129 10.92 36.10 -12.66
N GLU A 130 12.12 36.34 -12.14
CA GLU A 130 12.49 37.61 -11.55
C GLU A 130 12.33 38.69 -12.63
N VAL A 131 11.23 39.44 -12.56
CA VAL A 131 11.13 40.72 -13.27
C VAL A 131 11.83 41.74 -12.38
N THR A 132 13.13 41.93 -12.60
CA THR A 132 13.83 43.14 -12.16
C THR A 132 13.93 44.04 -13.37
N GLU A 133 13.34 45.22 -13.33
CA GLU A 133 13.86 46.38 -14.05
C GLU A 133 13.24 47.69 -13.53
N GLN A 134 14.15 48.49 -12.93
CA GLN A 134 14.28 49.96 -12.91
C GLN A 134 13.20 50.84 -12.24
#